data_AF-A0A7X9S284-F1
#
_entry.id   AF-A0A7X9S284-F1
#
_cell.length_a   1.000
_cell.length_b   1.000
_cell.length_c   1.000
_cell.angle_alpha   90.00
_cell.angle_beta   90.00
_cell.angle_gamma   90.00
#
_symmetry.space_group_name_H-M   'P 1'
#
loop_
_entity.id
_entity.type
_entity.pdbx_description
1 polymer ?
#
loop_
_entity_poly.entity_id
_entity_poly.type
_entity_poly.pdbx_seq_one_letter_code
_entity_poly.pdbx_strand_id
1 'polypeptide(L)'
;MIHNKTSIGAVQRKLASAKYLYYFIISVVIILLIGCTNYMDMEEQEALKKLKDNYGSSIYSYNYDSNRKHIIMIKIKDDLSITKLPEELRAFKKLEEIKILNCNVTEVPEFITEFPELKALWMEGNPIKEIPSFITKCHKLNILDISSTEV
;
A
#
# COMPACT_ATOMS: atom_id res chain seq x y z
N MET A 1 17.95 -63.75 -26.73
CA MET A 1 16.99 -62.62 -26.63
C MET A 1 17.02 -62.04 -25.21
N ILE A 2 18.04 -61.24 -24.83
CA ILE A 2 18.11 -60.67 -23.47
C ILE A 2 18.82 -59.30 -23.52
N HIS A 3 18.26 -58.28 -24.19
CA HIS A 3 18.87 -56.93 -24.16
C HIS A 3 17.88 -55.74 -24.13
N ASN A 4 16.57 -55.96 -23.91
CA ASN A 4 15.60 -54.86 -24.00
C ASN A 4 14.93 -54.44 -22.67
N LYS A 5 14.99 -55.24 -21.60
CA LYS A 5 14.28 -54.90 -20.34
C LYS A 5 14.98 -53.81 -19.50
N THR A 6 16.31 -53.79 -19.50
CA THR A 6 17.12 -52.84 -18.71
C THR A 6 17.02 -51.40 -19.25
N SER A 7 16.91 -51.25 -20.58
CA SER A 7 16.75 -49.96 -21.24
C SER A 7 15.36 -49.35 -20.97
N ILE A 8 14.30 -50.15 -21.10
CA ILE A 8 12.92 -49.71 -20.86
C ILE A 8 12.72 -49.24 -19.41
N GLY A 9 13.26 -49.97 -18.43
CA GLY A 9 13.17 -49.58 -17.02
C GLY A 9 13.95 -48.31 -16.66
N ALA A 10 15.05 -48.02 -17.37
CA ALA A 10 15.78 -46.76 -17.22
C ALA A 10 15.01 -45.58 -17.83
N VAL A 11 14.41 -45.79 -19.00
CA VAL A 11 13.57 -44.79 -19.69
C VAL A 11 12.33 -44.44 -18.85
N GLN A 12 11.63 -45.44 -18.30
CA GLN A 12 10.44 -45.19 -17.47
C GLN A 12 10.77 -44.44 -16.18
N ARG A 13 11.92 -44.70 -15.55
CA ARG A 13 12.36 -43.96 -14.35
C ARG A 13 12.68 -42.50 -14.66
N LYS A 14 13.33 -42.21 -15.79
CA LYS A 14 13.57 -40.83 -16.26
C LYS A 14 12.26 -40.10 -16.56
N LEU A 15 11.31 -40.77 -17.24
CA LEU A 15 9.99 -40.22 -17.52
C LEU A 15 9.17 -39.94 -16.25
N ALA A 16 9.21 -40.84 -15.26
CA ALA A 16 8.56 -40.63 -13.98
C ALA A 16 9.17 -39.44 -13.23
N SER A 17 10.51 -39.36 -13.15
CA SER A 17 11.21 -38.22 -12.54
C SER A 17 10.90 -36.89 -13.23
N ALA A 18 10.85 -36.87 -14.57
CA ALA A 18 10.46 -35.68 -15.33
C ALA A 18 9.01 -35.27 -15.07
N LYS A 19 8.08 -36.22 -14.92
CA LYS A 19 6.69 -35.93 -14.52
C LYS A 19 6.60 -35.34 -13.12
N TYR A 20 7.33 -35.90 -12.14
CA TYR A 20 7.36 -35.35 -10.78
C TYR A 20 7.94 -33.93 -10.75
N LEU A 21 9.04 -33.70 -11.48
CA LEU A 21 9.64 -32.38 -11.60
C LEU A 21 8.67 -31.39 -12.27
N TYR A 22 7.95 -31.82 -13.31
CA TYR A 22 6.92 -31.03 -13.97
C TYR A 22 5.77 -30.65 -13.02
N TYR A 23 5.23 -31.61 -12.26
CA TYR A 23 4.17 -31.32 -11.28
C TYR A 23 4.67 -30.44 -10.13
N PHE A 24 5.93 -30.59 -9.69
CA PHE A 24 6.54 -29.75 -8.68
C PHE A 24 6.72 -28.30 -9.17
N ILE A 25 7.19 -28.10 -10.40
CA ILE A 25 7.32 -26.77 -10.99
C ILE A 25 5.93 -26.13 -11.15
N ILE A 26 4.94 -26.88 -11.61
CA ILE A 26 3.56 -26.37 -11.73
C ILE A 26 2.97 -26.02 -10.38
N SER A 27 3.17 -26.82 -9.33
CA SER A 27 2.63 -26.50 -8.01
C SER A 27 3.30 -25.26 -7.41
N VAL A 28 4.61 -25.10 -7.56
CA VAL A 28 5.34 -23.89 -7.14
C VAL A 28 4.85 -22.67 -7.92
N VAL A 29 4.69 -22.77 -9.24
CA VAL A 29 4.16 -21.69 -10.07
C VAL A 29 2.72 -21.35 -9.69
N ILE A 30 1.86 -22.34 -9.44
CA ILE A 30 0.49 -22.12 -8.97
C ILE A 30 0.48 -21.45 -7.59
N ILE A 31 1.34 -21.87 -6.65
CA ILE A 31 1.47 -21.24 -5.33
C ILE A 31 1.92 -19.77 -5.48
N LEU A 32 2.89 -19.51 -6.37
CA LEU A 32 3.34 -18.15 -6.69
C LEU A 32 2.23 -17.33 -7.36
N LEU A 33 1.49 -17.90 -8.30
CA LEU A 33 0.39 -17.24 -9.01
C LEU A 33 -0.83 -16.98 -8.12
N ILE A 34 -1.19 -17.92 -7.23
CA ILE A 34 -2.24 -17.72 -6.22
C ILE A 34 -1.79 -16.65 -5.22
N GLY A 35 -0.51 -16.64 -4.82
CA GLY A 35 0.07 -15.58 -3.99
C GLY A 35 0.02 -14.19 -4.64
N CYS A 36 0.15 -14.11 -5.97
CA CYS A 36 0.17 -12.84 -6.71
C CYS A 36 -1.22 -12.25 -7.02
N THR A 37 -2.32 -12.96 -6.80
CA THR A 37 -3.63 -12.53 -7.32
C THR A 37 -4.49 -11.70 -6.36
N ASN A 38 -4.16 -11.58 -5.07
CA ASN A 38 -4.95 -10.79 -4.09
C ASN A 38 -4.12 -10.16 -2.95
N TYR A 39 -2.80 -10.03 -3.10
CA TYR A 39 -1.96 -9.45 -2.06
C TYR A 39 -1.85 -7.91 -2.22
N MET A 40 -2.11 -7.19 -1.13
CA MET A 40 -1.77 -5.77 -1.02
C MET A 40 -0.28 -5.58 -1.31
N ASP A 41 0.06 -4.48 -1.95
CA ASP A 41 1.45 -4.15 -2.29
C ASP A 41 2.37 -4.23 -1.04
N MET A 42 3.54 -4.85 -1.18
CA MET A 42 4.45 -5.06 -0.05
C MET A 42 4.93 -3.74 0.57
N GLU A 43 5.07 -2.67 -0.23
CA GLU A 43 5.44 -1.35 0.28
C GLU A 43 4.30 -0.74 1.09
N GLU A 44 3.05 -0.89 0.65
CA GLU A 44 1.86 -0.46 1.40
C GLU A 44 1.72 -1.21 2.73
N GLN A 45 2.00 -2.52 2.76
CA GLN A 45 1.98 -3.32 3.99
C GLN A 45 3.04 -2.87 5.00
N GLU A 46 4.26 -2.62 4.54
CA GLU A 46 5.35 -2.15 5.41
C GLU A 46 5.06 -0.73 5.93
N ALA A 47 4.50 0.14 5.09
CA ALA A 47 4.06 1.46 5.51
C ALA A 47 2.95 1.41 6.56
N LEU A 48 1.95 0.53 6.40
CA LEU A 48 0.91 0.30 7.42
C LEU A 48 1.49 -0.21 8.74
N LYS A 49 2.48 -1.12 8.67
CA LYS A 49 3.17 -1.63 9.85
C LYS A 49 3.89 -0.50 10.58
N LYS A 50 4.65 0.34 9.86
CA LYS A 50 5.32 1.51 10.45
C LYS A 50 4.35 2.51 11.04
N LEU A 51 3.24 2.80 10.35
CA LEU A 51 2.19 3.65 10.88
C LEU A 51 1.61 3.07 12.18
N LYS A 52 1.36 1.76 12.22
CA LYS A 52 0.93 1.07 13.45
C LYS A 52 1.94 1.19 14.58
N ASP A 53 3.21 0.99 14.29
CA ASP A 53 4.29 0.98 15.27
C ASP A 53 4.53 2.39 15.82
N ASN A 54 4.40 3.44 14.99
CA ASN A 54 4.68 4.83 15.36
C ASN A 54 3.50 5.55 16.03
N TYR A 55 2.26 5.23 15.61
CA TYR A 55 1.05 5.99 15.97
C TYR A 55 0.05 5.15 16.78
N GLY A 56 0.15 3.82 16.73
CA GLY A 56 -0.83 2.93 17.35
C GLY A 56 -2.12 2.80 16.54
N SER A 57 -2.78 1.63 16.64
CA SER A 57 -3.95 1.31 15.80
C SER A 57 -5.22 2.10 16.12
N SER A 58 -5.29 2.82 17.23
CA SER A 58 -6.50 3.55 17.64
C SER A 58 -6.64 4.92 16.96
N ILE A 59 -5.53 5.50 16.51
CA ILE A 59 -5.52 6.89 16.04
C ILE A 59 -5.58 7.04 14.52
N TYR A 60 -5.46 5.92 13.79
CA TYR A 60 -5.65 5.92 12.35
C TYR A 60 -6.61 4.84 11.87
N SER A 61 -7.23 5.10 10.71
CA SER A 61 -8.11 4.18 9.99
C SER A 61 -7.89 4.36 8.49
N TYR A 62 -8.26 3.37 7.70
CA TYR A 62 -8.06 3.41 6.25
C TYR A 62 -9.12 2.58 5.52
N ASN A 63 -9.32 2.89 4.24
CA ASN A 63 -10.19 2.12 3.34
C ASN A 63 -9.40 1.63 2.12
N TYR A 64 -9.78 0.46 1.62
CA TYR A 64 -9.26 -0.07 0.37
C TYR A 64 -10.12 0.30 -0.83
N ASP A 65 -9.53 0.18 -2.02
CA ASP A 65 -10.25 0.10 -3.28
C ASP A 65 -11.22 -1.11 -3.32
N SER A 66 -12.06 -1.16 -4.36
CA SER A 66 -13.05 -2.23 -4.53
C SER A 66 -12.44 -3.64 -4.57
N ASN A 67 -11.18 -3.73 -4.99
CA ASN A 67 -10.45 -4.99 -5.14
C ASN A 67 -9.61 -5.34 -3.89
N ARG A 68 -9.66 -4.53 -2.84
CA ARG A 68 -8.89 -4.70 -1.59
C ARG A 68 -7.38 -4.80 -1.80
N LYS A 69 -6.87 -4.18 -2.86
CA LYS A 69 -5.46 -4.25 -3.24
C LYS A 69 -4.68 -3.01 -2.81
N HIS A 70 -5.35 -1.86 -2.81
CA HIS A 70 -4.71 -0.58 -2.59
C HIS A 70 -5.46 0.25 -1.56
N ILE A 71 -4.72 0.98 -0.73
CA ILE A 71 -5.31 1.98 0.17
C ILE A 71 -5.67 3.24 -0.62
N ILE A 72 -6.94 3.65 -0.50
CA ILE A 72 -7.47 4.83 -1.18
C ILE A 72 -7.81 5.97 -0.22
N MET A 73 -7.99 5.66 1.07
CA MET A 73 -8.24 6.67 2.09
C MET A 73 -7.46 6.33 3.35
N ILE A 74 -6.78 7.32 3.91
CA ILE A 74 -6.19 7.26 5.25
C ILE A 74 -6.73 8.41 6.09
N LYS A 75 -7.10 8.08 7.32
CA LYS A 75 -7.50 9.04 8.34
C LYS A 75 -6.63 8.86 9.58
N ILE A 76 -6.02 9.93 10.04
CA ILE A 76 -5.33 10.06 11.32
C ILE A 76 -6.06 11.15 12.13
N LYS A 77 -6.31 10.93 13.42
CA LYS A 77 -7.07 11.89 14.22
C LYS A 77 -6.75 11.90 15.70
N ASP A 78 -7.05 13.03 16.34
CA ASP A 78 -7.15 13.21 17.79
C ASP A 78 -5.83 12.87 18.54
N ASP A 79 -4.69 13.16 17.91
CA ASP A 79 -3.36 13.00 18.52
C ASP A 79 -2.51 14.26 18.32
N LEU A 80 -2.30 14.99 19.41
CA LEU A 80 -1.55 16.24 19.44
C LEU A 80 -0.03 16.04 19.35
N SER A 81 0.47 14.80 19.50
CA SER A 81 1.89 14.48 19.27
C SER A 81 2.25 14.50 17.79
N ILE A 82 1.25 14.39 16.91
CA ILE A 82 1.42 14.41 15.46
C ILE A 82 1.58 15.84 15.00
N THR A 83 2.83 16.21 14.71
CA THR A 83 3.22 17.58 14.30
C THR A 83 3.52 17.69 12.80
N LYS A 84 3.65 16.55 12.12
CA LYS A 84 3.91 16.45 10.68
C LYS A 84 3.13 15.27 10.11
N LEU A 85 2.86 15.30 8.81
CA LEU A 85 2.33 14.13 8.12
C LEU A 85 3.39 13.01 8.11
N PRO A 86 2.99 11.74 8.28
CA PRO A 86 3.91 10.61 8.19
C PRO A 86 4.48 10.45 6.78
N GLU A 87 5.79 10.27 6.70
CA GLU A 87 6.50 10.00 5.43
C GLU A 87 6.10 8.64 4.84
N GLU A 88 5.64 7.71 5.68
CA GLU A 88 5.07 6.41 5.26
C GLU A 88 3.90 6.57 4.30
N LEU A 89 3.19 7.71 4.32
CA LEU A 89 2.08 7.96 3.40
C LEU A 89 2.52 7.86 1.94
N ARG A 90 3.79 8.17 1.61
CA ARG A 90 4.32 8.13 0.25
C ARG A 90 4.20 6.76 -0.42
N ALA A 91 4.08 5.66 0.34
CA ALA A 91 3.92 4.32 -0.19
C ALA A 91 2.55 4.10 -0.87
N PHE A 92 1.51 4.84 -0.46
CA PHE A 92 0.15 4.63 -0.92
C PHE A 92 -0.16 5.48 -2.18
N LYS A 93 0.40 5.08 -3.33
CA LYS A 93 0.27 5.84 -4.59
C LYS A 93 -1.15 5.92 -5.18
N LYS A 94 -2.10 5.18 -4.61
CA LYS A 94 -3.52 5.19 -4.97
C LYS A 94 -4.41 5.99 -4.01
N LEU A 95 -3.82 6.71 -3.05
CA LEU A 95 -4.59 7.57 -2.16
C LEU A 95 -5.41 8.59 -2.94
N GLU A 96 -6.70 8.57 -2.69
CA GLU A 96 -7.68 9.54 -3.17
C GLU A 96 -8.06 10.54 -2.08
N GLU A 97 -7.98 10.13 -0.81
CA GLU A 97 -8.39 10.95 0.32
C GLU A 97 -7.41 10.83 1.50
N ILE A 98 -6.93 11.96 1.98
CA ILE A 98 -6.10 12.07 3.18
C ILE A 98 -6.83 12.92 4.21
N LYS A 99 -6.99 12.39 5.42
CA LYS A 99 -7.63 13.08 6.55
C LYS A 99 -6.67 13.11 7.74
N ILE A 100 -6.22 14.29 8.14
CA ILE A 100 -5.44 14.49 9.36
C ILE A 100 -6.24 15.48 10.21
N LEU A 101 -6.95 15.01 11.24
CA LEU A 101 -7.94 15.83 11.95
C LEU A 101 -7.58 16.02 13.42
N ASN A 102 -7.70 17.22 13.95
CA ASN A 102 -7.43 17.52 15.37
C ASN A 102 -6.04 17.03 15.84
N CYS A 103 -5.02 17.29 15.04
CA CYS A 103 -3.62 17.03 15.36
C CYS A 103 -2.88 18.37 15.55
N ASN A 104 -1.55 18.35 15.62
CA ASN A 104 -0.72 19.54 15.78
C ASN A 104 0.11 19.84 14.53
N VAL A 105 -0.42 19.51 13.34
CA VAL A 105 0.29 19.70 12.07
C VAL A 105 0.33 21.19 11.71
N THR A 106 1.53 21.71 11.45
CA THR A 106 1.73 23.15 11.17
C THR A 106 1.96 23.45 9.69
N GLU A 107 2.29 22.44 8.90
CA GLU A 107 2.68 22.57 7.50
C GLU A 107 2.10 21.43 6.66
N VAL A 108 1.67 21.73 5.44
CA VAL A 108 1.40 20.71 4.42
C VAL A 108 2.72 20.43 3.69
N PRO A 109 3.27 19.21 3.68
CA PRO A 109 4.56 18.91 3.04
C PRO A 109 4.45 18.78 1.52
N GLU A 110 5.52 19.10 0.78
CA GLU A 110 5.53 19.07 -0.69
C GLU A 110 5.27 17.68 -1.27
N PHE A 111 5.56 16.60 -0.53
CA PHE A 111 5.29 15.24 -1.00
C PHE A 111 3.80 14.95 -1.20
N ILE A 112 2.89 15.81 -0.71
CA ILE A 112 1.45 15.71 -1.03
C ILE A 112 1.20 15.75 -2.56
N THR A 113 2.15 16.33 -3.31
CA THR A 113 2.12 16.40 -4.76
C THR A 113 2.51 15.08 -5.45
N GLU A 114 3.01 14.10 -4.69
CA GLU A 114 3.35 12.75 -5.19
C GLU A 114 2.14 11.81 -5.28
N PHE A 115 0.94 12.24 -4.88
CA PHE A 115 -0.29 11.45 -4.92
C PHE A 115 -1.10 11.77 -6.18
N PRO A 116 -0.93 11.04 -7.29
CA PRO A 116 -1.55 11.35 -8.58
C PRO A 116 -3.07 11.16 -8.60
N GLU A 117 -3.62 10.48 -7.59
CA GLU A 117 -5.05 10.18 -7.45
C GLU A 117 -5.73 11.04 -6.37
N LEU A 118 -5.00 11.94 -5.69
CA LEU A 118 -5.54 12.70 -4.55
C LEU A 118 -6.65 13.65 -4.98
N LYS A 119 -7.85 13.43 -4.42
CA LYS A 119 -9.08 14.20 -4.66
C LYS A 119 -9.49 15.05 -3.48
N ALA A 120 -9.17 14.61 -2.26
CA ALA A 120 -9.55 15.30 -1.04
C ALA A 120 -8.43 15.30 0.01
N LEU A 121 -8.14 16.49 0.54
CA LEU A 121 -7.22 16.71 1.65
C LEU A 121 -7.97 17.43 2.77
N TRP A 122 -8.14 16.75 3.90
CA TRP A 122 -8.79 17.30 5.09
C TRP A 122 -7.76 17.45 6.20
N MET A 123 -7.59 18.69 6.66
CA MET A 123 -6.64 19.09 7.67
C MET A 123 -7.30 19.87 8.81
N GLU A 124 -8.62 19.69 9.00
CA GLU A 124 -9.42 20.38 10.01
C GLU A 124 -8.79 20.24 11.42
N GLY A 125 -8.77 21.34 12.17
CA GLY A 125 -8.32 21.33 13.56
C GLY A 125 -6.80 21.16 13.73
N ASN A 126 -6.02 21.59 12.74
CA ASN A 126 -4.56 21.65 12.81
C ASN A 126 -4.08 23.12 12.76
N PRO A 127 -3.00 23.51 13.43
CA PRO A 127 -2.46 24.88 13.37
C PRO A 127 -1.64 25.14 12.09
N ILE A 128 -2.24 24.87 10.92
CA ILE A 128 -1.60 25.17 9.62
C ILE A 128 -1.47 26.69 9.48
N LYS A 129 -0.30 27.16 9.10
CA LYS A 129 0.02 28.60 8.98
C LYS A 129 -0.19 29.17 7.60
N GLU A 130 0.01 28.35 6.58
CA GLU A 130 -0.10 28.77 5.18
C GLU A 130 -0.50 27.60 4.30
N ILE A 131 -1.22 27.91 3.22
CA ILE A 131 -1.43 26.96 2.13
C ILE A 131 -0.27 27.10 1.16
N PRO A 132 0.55 26.06 0.96
CA PRO A 132 1.71 26.15 0.08
C PRO A 132 1.30 26.24 -1.39
N SER A 133 2.03 27.03 -2.18
CA SER A 133 1.75 27.25 -3.61
C SER A 133 1.81 25.98 -4.46
N PHE A 134 2.59 24.97 -4.03
CA PHE A 134 2.68 23.68 -4.70
C PHE A 134 1.41 22.84 -4.60
N ILE A 135 0.41 23.22 -3.79
CA ILE A 135 -0.89 22.52 -3.75
C ILE A 135 -1.58 22.49 -5.12
N THR A 136 -1.25 23.46 -5.98
CA THR A 136 -1.71 23.55 -7.37
C THR A 136 -1.17 22.41 -8.27
N LYS A 137 -0.11 21.71 -7.85
CA LYS A 137 0.41 20.51 -8.52
C LYS A 137 -0.48 19.27 -8.28
N CYS A 138 -1.35 19.29 -7.28
CA CYS A 138 -2.31 18.21 -7.02
C CYS A 138 -3.50 18.31 -7.98
N HIS A 139 -3.30 17.91 -9.24
CA HIS A 139 -4.25 18.19 -10.35
C HIS A 139 -5.66 17.59 -10.21
N LYS A 140 -5.86 16.61 -9.32
CA LYS A 140 -7.18 16.00 -9.05
C LYS A 140 -7.84 16.49 -7.77
N LEU A 141 -7.15 17.36 -7.01
CA LEU A 141 -7.62 17.84 -5.73
C LEU A 141 -8.83 18.77 -5.93
N ASN A 142 -9.98 18.33 -5.43
CA ASN A 142 -11.24 19.05 -5.51
C ASN A 142 -11.72 19.55 -4.15
N ILE A 143 -11.23 18.92 -3.07
CA ILE A 143 -11.56 19.28 -1.70
C ILE A 143 -10.27 19.58 -0.95
N LEU A 144 -10.14 20.79 -0.44
CA LEU A 144 -9.13 21.19 0.53
C LEU A 144 -9.86 21.80 1.73
N ASP A 145 -9.91 21.04 2.82
CA ASP A 145 -10.48 21.52 4.08
C ASP A 145 -9.34 21.83 5.05
N ILE A 146 -9.21 23.11 5.38
CA ILE A 146 -8.29 23.65 6.38
C ILE A 146 -9.08 24.48 7.41
N SER A 147 -10.32 24.11 7.69
CA SER A 147 -11.13 24.77 8.70
C SER A 147 -10.54 24.58 10.10
N SER A 148 -10.81 25.53 11.00
CA SER A 148 -10.27 25.50 12.37
C SER A 148 -8.73 25.44 12.41
N THR A 149 -8.08 26.11 11.45
CA THR A 149 -6.63 26.33 11.38
C THR A 149 -6.31 27.81 11.67
N GLU A 150 -5.04 28.17 11.84
CA GLU A 150 -4.60 29.56 12.13
C GLU A 150 -4.32 30.39 10.84
N VAL A 151 -4.76 29.91 9.67
CA VAL A 151 -4.49 30.52 8.34
C VAL A 151 -5.13 31.89 8.17
#